data_AF-D5VIG2-F1
#
_entry.id   AF-D5VIG2-F1
#
_cell.length_a   1.000
_cell.length_b   1.000
_cell.length_c   1.000
_cell.angle_alpha   90.00
_cell.angle_beta   90.00
_cell.angle_gamma   90.00
#
_symmetry.space_group_name_H-M   'P 1'
#
loop_
_entity.id
_entity.type
_entity.pdbx_description
1 polymer ?
#
loop_
_entity_poly.entity_id
_entity_poly.type
_entity_poly.pdbx_seq_one_letter_code
_entity_poly.pdbx_strand_id
1 'polypeptide(L)'
;MRNGKAFLISAIAGALTLGAAGAAFAASDAREDADKALFEIARGNNWLATNLQKRATAAEPTVENRFNLATGYQLTGRLNSAKTYYQSVARDGQGVTITRGWRADSFDAGLEAADRLLYIDWLQNGATRSGGAVDATQAATNVSATVGGPGEYEVTDDQARALDRQARAVVR
;
A
#
# COMPACT_ATOMS: atom_id res chain seq x y z
N MET A 1 9.08 -25.33 71.26
CA MET A 1 10.26 -24.65 70.66
C MET A 1 11.11 -25.68 69.93
N ARG A 2 10.98 -25.78 68.61
CA ARG A 2 11.93 -26.45 67.71
C ARG A 2 11.96 -25.67 66.41
N ASN A 3 13.11 -25.05 66.14
CA ASN A 3 13.42 -24.32 64.92
C ASN A 3 13.69 -25.33 63.79
N GLY A 4 13.07 -25.13 62.63
CA GLY A 4 13.30 -25.91 61.42
C GLY A 4 13.21 -24.98 60.21
N LYS A 5 14.23 -25.02 59.37
CA LYS A 5 14.63 -24.01 58.38
C LYS A 5 13.73 -24.01 57.15
N ALA A 6 13.64 -22.84 56.51
CA ALA A 6 13.06 -22.63 55.19
C ALA A 6 13.69 -23.52 54.11
N PHE A 7 12.85 -24.02 53.20
CA PHE A 7 13.27 -24.50 51.88
C PHE A 7 12.36 -23.90 50.80
N LEU A 8 13.02 -23.45 49.74
CA LEU A 8 12.52 -22.65 48.63
C LEU A 8 11.63 -23.43 47.64
N ILE A 9 10.66 -22.70 47.10
CA ILE A 9 10.32 -22.53 45.67
C ILE A 9 10.66 -23.70 44.73
N SER A 10 9.64 -24.29 44.10
CA SER A 10 9.51 -24.38 42.63
C SER A 10 8.32 -25.28 42.27
N ALA A 11 7.21 -24.69 41.85
CA ALA A 11 6.24 -25.37 41.00
C ALA A 11 6.36 -24.72 39.62
N ILE A 12 7.06 -25.44 38.77
CA ILE A 12 7.41 -25.12 37.40
C ILE A 12 6.15 -24.71 36.64
N ALA A 13 6.19 -23.49 36.09
CA ALA A 13 5.34 -23.09 34.99
C ALA A 13 5.53 -24.09 33.84
N GLY A 14 4.51 -24.90 33.58
CA GLY A 14 4.40 -25.67 32.35
C GLY A 14 4.22 -24.69 31.21
N ALA A 15 5.34 -24.23 30.63
CA ALA A 15 5.35 -23.40 29.45
C ALA A 15 4.79 -24.20 28.27
N LEU A 16 3.70 -23.69 27.69
CA LEU A 16 3.17 -24.05 26.38
C LEU A 16 4.31 -24.20 25.35
N THR A 17 4.56 -25.40 24.86
CA THR A 17 5.38 -25.65 23.66
C THR A 17 4.55 -25.96 22.41
N LEU A 18 3.25 -25.63 22.42
CA LEU A 18 2.33 -25.83 21.29
C LEU A 18 2.36 -24.73 20.22
N GLY A 19 3.18 -23.67 20.37
CA GLY A 19 3.10 -22.48 19.51
C GLY A 19 3.83 -22.57 18.16
N ALA A 20 4.95 -23.29 18.08
CA ALA A 20 5.84 -23.20 16.90
C ALA A 20 5.37 -24.04 15.70
N ALA A 21 4.78 -25.22 15.95
CA ALA A 21 4.30 -26.08 14.86
C ALA A 21 3.07 -25.49 14.16
N GLY A 22 2.11 -24.94 14.92
CA GLY A 22 0.91 -24.32 14.36
C GLY A 22 1.21 -23.08 13.50
N ALA A 23 2.20 -22.26 13.90
CA ALA A 23 2.62 -21.10 13.13
C ALA A 23 3.27 -21.48 11.79
N ALA A 24 4.05 -22.57 11.75
CA ALA A 24 4.70 -23.03 10.52
C ALA A 24 3.68 -23.58 9.49
N PHE A 25 2.67 -24.33 9.93
CA PHE A 25 1.59 -24.80 9.05
C PHE A 25 0.70 -23.66 8.55
N ALA A 26 0.37 -22.68 9.41
CA ALA A 26 -0.38 -21.51 8.97
C ALA A 26 0.38 -20.68 7.92
N ALA A 27 1.71 -20.56 8.04
CA ALA A 27 2.55 -19.86 7.07
C ALA A 27 2.66 -20.61 5.72
N SER A 28 2.72 -21.95 5.73
CA SER A 28 2.72 -22.73 4.47
C SER A 28 1.41 -22.57 3.70
N ASP A 29 0.28 -22.60 4.42
CA ASP A 29 -1.05 -22.42 3.82
C ASP A 29 -1.23 -20.99 3.30
N ALA A 30 -0.71 -19.99 4.02
CA ALA A 30 -0.74 -18.59 3.59
C ALA A 30 0.01 -18.38 2.28
N ARG A 31 1.19 -18.99 2.13
CA ARG A 31 1.99 -18.90 0.91
C ARG A 31 1.30 -19.58 -0.28
N GLU A 32 0.74 -20.78 -0.05
CA GLU A 32 -0.02 -21.48 -1.10
C GLU A 32 -1.24 -20.67 -1.57
N ASP A 33 -1.99 -20.08 -0.64
CA ASP A 33 -3.12 -19.21 -0.98
C ASP A 33 -2.67 -17.94 -1.72
N ALA A 34 -1.54 -17.34 -1.33
CA ALA A 34 -0.98 -16.17 -2.01
C ALA A 34 -0.54 -16.49 -3.45
N ASP A 35 0.17 -17.59 -3.67
CA ASP A 35 0.62 -18.03 -4.99
C ASP A 35 -0.57 -18.35 -5.91
N LYS A 36 -1.59 -19.06 -5.38
CA LYS A 36 -2.84 -19.31 -6.11
C LYS A 36 -3.57 -18.02 -6.45
N ALA A 37 -3.57 -17.03 -5.56
CA ALA A 37 -4.22 -15.76 -5.83
C ALA A 37 -3.60 -15.03 -7.03
N LEU A 38 -2.26 -15.01 -7.11
CA LEU A 38 -1.54 -14.41 -8.23
C LEU A 38 -1.88 -15.12 -9.55
N PHE A 39 -1.97 -16.45 -9.53
CA PHE A 39 -2.41 -17.23 -10.70
C PHE A 39 -3.84 -16.87 -11.13
N GLU A 40 -4.77 -16.73 -10.20
CA GLU A 40 -6.16 -16.35 -10.51
C GLU A 40 -6.30 -14.90 -11.02
N ILE A 41 -5.46 -13.97 -10.55
CA ILE A 41 -5.36 -12.60 -11.12
C ILE A 41 -4.92 -12.67 -12.59
N ALA A 42 -3.92 -13.48 -12.91
CA ALA A 42 -3.44 -13.62 -14.29
C ALA A 42 -4.54 -14.17 -15.23
N ARG A 43 -5.52 -14.90 -14.69
CA ARG A 43 -6.70 -15.40 -15.42
C ARG A 43 -7.88 -14.43 -15.43
N GLY A 44 -7.75 -13.27 -14.79
CA GLY A 44 -8.82 -12.26 -14.65
C GLY A 44 -9.87 -12.60 -13.59
N ASN A 45 -9.66 -13.63 -12.77
CA ASN A 45 -10.61 -14.06 -11.74
C ASN A 45 -10.38 -13.30 -10.42
N ASN A 46 -10.58 -11.99 -10.48
CA ASN A 46 -10.23 -11.06 -9.40
C ASN A 46 -10.98 -11.34 -8.09
N TRP A 47 -12.23 -11.85 -8.15
CA TRP A 47 -13.01 -12.17 -6.96
C TRP A 47 -12.46 -13.37 -6.18
N LEU A 48 -12.11 -14.46 -6.88
CA LEU A 48 -11.50 -15.62 -6.24
C LEU A 48 -10.11 -15.26 -5.68
N ALA A 49 -9.30 -14.56 -6.48
CA ALA A 49 -7.98 -14.10 -6.05
C ALA A 49 -8.04 -13.23 -4.78
N THR A 50 -8.99 -12.30 -4.71
CA THR A 50 -9.18 -11.46 -3.52
C THR A 50 -9.54 -12.30 -2.30
N ASN A 51 -10.39 -13.33 -2.45
CA ASN A 51 -10.74 -14.21 -1.34
C ASN A 51 -9.55 -15.07 -0.88
N LEU A 52 -8.71 -15.53 -1.80
CA LEU A 52 -7.45 -16.21 -1.48
C LEU A 52 -6.51 -15.30 -0.70
N GLN A 53 -6.32 -14.05 -1.15
CA GLN A 53 -5.51 -13.05 -0.45
C GLN A 53 -6.05 -12.70 0.93
N LYS A 54 -7.37 -12.72 1.14
CA LYS A 54 -7.95 -12.55 2.48
C LYS A 54 -7.50 -13.66 3.43
N ARG A 55 -7.49 -14.92 2.96
CA ARG A 55 -7.05 -16.06 3.77
C ARG A 55 -5.55 -15.99 4.04
N ALA A 56 -4.75 -15.71 3.01
CA ALA A 56 -3.31 -15.51 3.16
C ALA A 56 -2.97 -14.39 4.16
N THR A 57 -3.65 -13.24 4.08
CA THR A 57 -3.44 -12.12 5.01
C THR A 57 -3.91 -12.45 6.43
N ALA A 58 -4.98 -13.22 6.59
CA ALA A 58 -5.48 -13.61 7.91
C ALA A 58 -4.55 -14.63 8.60
N ALA A 59 -3.95 -15.53 7.84
CA ALA A 59 -2.96 -16.47 8.34
C ALA A 59 -1.60 -15.80 8.59
N GLU A 60 -1.17 -14.92 7.68
CA GLU A 60 0.11 -14.22 7.77
C GLU A 60 -0.03 -12.76 7.28
N PRO A 61 -0.17 -11.78 8.19
CA PRO A 61 -0.44 -10.38 7.84
C PRO A 61 0.81 -9.60 7.43
N THR A 62 1.63 -10.16 6.54
CA THR A 62 2.83 -9.48 6.01
C THR A 62 2.46 -8.21 5.25
N VAL A 63 3.42 -7.30 5.06
CA VAL A 63 3.24 -6.09 4.24
C VAL A 63 2.83 -6.48 2.81
N GLU A 64 3.45 -7.51 2.25
CA GLU A 64 3.15 -8.03 0.92
C GLU A 64 1.72 -8.58 0.83
N ASN A 65 1.29 -9.43 1.77
CA ASN A 65 -0.06 -9.99 1.76
C ASN A 65 -1.14 -8.90 1.87
N ARG A 66 -0.90 -7.90 2.73
CA ARG A 66 -1.80 -6.73 2.85
C ARG A 66 -1.83 -5.88 1.57
N PHE A 67 -0.69 -5.67 0.92
CA PHE A 67 -0.60 -4.95 -0.34
C PHE A 67 -1.36 -5.70 -1.46
N ASN A 68 -1.17 -7.01 -1.55
CA ASN A 68 -1.83 -7.88 -2.51
C ASN A 68 -3.35 -7.88 -2.27
N LEU A 69 -3.80 -8.01 -1.02
CA LEU A 69 -5.22 -7.92 -0.67
C LEU A 69 -5.84 -6.55 -1.01
N ALA A 70 -5.11 -5.45 -0.74
CA ALA A 70 -5.54 -4.11 -1.13
C ALA A 70 -5.76 -4.03 -2.65
N THR A 71 -4.82 -4.59 -3.41
CA THR A 71 -4.89 -4.68 -4.88
C THR A 71 -6.11 -5.49 -5.33
N GLY A 72 -6.40 -6.63 -4.70
CA GLY A 72 -7.60 -7.42 -4.97
C GLY A 72 -8.90 -6.63 -4.73
N TYR A 73 -8.97 -5.87 -3.62
CA TYR A 73 -10.10 -4.97 -3.38
C TYR A 73 -10.23 -3.86 -4.42
N GLN A 74 -9.13 -3.29 -4.88
CA GLN A 74 -9.16 -2.28 -5.94
C GLN A 74 -9.69 -2.89 -7.26
N LEU A 75 -9.18 -4.06 -7.66
CA LEU A 75 -9.59 -4.76 -8.89
C LEU A 75 -11.06 -5.21 -8.89
N THR A 76 -11.65 -5.37 -7.71
CA THR A 76 -13.08 -5.72 -7.54
C THR A 76 -13.98 -4.51 -7.28
N GLY A 77 -13.44 -3.29 -7.40
CA GLY A 77 -14.20 -2.04 -7.21
C GLY A 77 -14.52 -1.70 -5.74
N ARG A 78 -13.95 -2.45 -4.78
CA ARG A 78 -14.17 -2.27 -3.35
C ARG A 78 -13.22 -1.21 -2.77
N LEU A 79 -13.30 -0.01 -3.31
CA LEU A 79 -12.31 1.07 -3.11
C LEU A 79 -12.12 1.47 -1.64
N ASN A 80 -13.18 1.50 -0.82
CA ASN A 80 -13.05 1.82 0.61
C ASN A 80 -12.24 0.78 1.38
N SER A 81 -12.41 -0.50 1.05
CA SER A 81 -11.60 -1.58 1.63
C SER A 81 -10.15 -1.48 1.15
N ALA A 82 -9.93 -1.25 -0.16
CA ALA A 82 -8.60 -1.05 -0.71
C ALA A 82 -7.86 0.12 -0.02
N LYS A 83 -8.53 1.27 0.15
CA LYS A 83 -7.99 2.45 0.83
C LYS A 83 -7.52 2.13 2.24
N THR A 84 -8.33 1.40 3.01
CA THR A 84 -7.98 1.01 4.39
C THR A 84 -6.69 0.20 4.45
N TYR A 85 -6.55 -0.80 3.57
CA TYR A 85 -5.34 -1.63 3.54
C TYR A 85 -4.13 -0.87 2.99
N TYR A 86 -4.28 -0.07 1.94
CA TYR A 86 -3.18 0.74 1.42
C TYR A 86 -2.70 1.80 2.43
N GLN A 87 -3.57 2.38 3.25
CA GLN A 87 -3.15 3.26 4.36
C GLN A 87 -2.26 2.52 5.36
N SER A 88 -2.64 1.29 5.71
CA SER A 88 -1.82 0.46 6.60
C SER A 88 -0.48 0.10 5.96
N VAL A 89 -0.46 -0.21 4.66
CA VAL A 89 0.78 -0.54 3.94
C VAL A 89 1.67 0.69 3.74
N ALA A 90 1.11 1.86 3.46
CA ALA A 90 1.87 3.11 3.33
C ALA A 90 2.63 3.45 4.62
N ARG A 91 2.01 3.17 5.79
CA ARG A 91 2.64 3.37 7.10
C ARG A 91 3.67 2.30 7.43
N ASP A 92 3.33 1.04 7.24
CA ASP A 92 4.15 -0.09 7.74
C ASP A 92 5.14 -0.64 6.70
N GLY A 93 4.99 -0.25 5.44
CA GLY A 93 5.75 -0.77 4.29
C GLY A 93 6.87 0.13 3.79
N GLN A 94 7.14 1.25 4.49
CA GLN A 94 8.25 2.14 4.12
C GLN A 94 9.59 1.39 4.24
N GLY A 95 10.39 1.38 3.17
CA GLY A 95 11.65 0.64 3.10
C GLY A 95 11.48 -0.87 2.87
N VAL A 96 10.24 -1.36 2.68
CA VAL A 96 9.96 -2.76 2.36
C VAL A 96 9.84 -2.91 0.86
N THR A 97 10.82 -3.57 0.25
CA THR A 97 10.79 -3.86 -1.19
C THR A 97 9.97 -5.10 -1.48
N ILE A 98 8.95 -4.97 -2.33
CA ILE A 98 8.19 -6.10 -2.89
C ILE A 98 8.66 -6.35 -4.32
N THR A 99 8.92 -7.61 -4.66
CA THR A 99 9.28 -8.03 -6.02
C THR A 99 8.07 -8.65 -6.71
N ARG A 100 7.60 -8.02 -7.78
CA ARG A 100 6.52 -8.55 -8.62
C ARG A 100 7.12 -9.58 -9.58
N GLY A 101 6.97 -10.86 -9.25
CA GLY A 101 7.60 -11.99 -9.96
C GLY A 101 7.30 -12.10 -11.46
N TRP A 102 6.25 -11.44 -11.97
CA TRP A 102 5.86 -11.47 -13.39
C TRP A 102 6.38 -10.29 -14.22
N ARG A 103 6.92 -9.24 -13.59
CA ARG A 103 7.45 -8.05 -14.27
C ARG A 103 8.93 -7.76 -13.97
N ALA A 104 9.57 -8.59 -13.16
CA ALA A 104 10.94 -8.39 -12.69
C ALA A 104 11.16 -6.97 -12.12
N ASP A 105 10.10 -6.35 -11.64
CA ASP A 105 10.10 -5.04 -11.01
C ASP A 105 10.06 -5.21 -9.49
N SER A 106 10.89 -4.42 -8.83
CA SER A 106 10.90 -4.27 -7.39
C SER A 106 10.49 -2.85 -7.06
N PHE A 107 9.63 -2.68 -6.07
CA PHE A 107 9.15 -1.37 -5.65
C PHE A 107 9.06 -1.29 -4.13
N ASP A 108 9.17 -0.08 -3.60
CA ASP A 108 8.91 0.18 -2.19
C ASP A 108 7.40 0.11 -1.93
N ALA A 109 6.99 -0.80 -1.05
CA ALA A 109 5.59 -1.06 -0.75
C ALA A 109 4.88 0.18 -0.19
N GLY A 110 5.57 0.96 0.63
CA GLY A 110 5.04 2.18 1.22
C GLY A 110 4.78 3.26 0.19
N LEU A 111 5.76 3.52 -0.69
CA LEU A 111 5.64 4.51 -1.76
C LEU A 111 4.58 4.12 -2.79
N GLU A 112 4.57 2.87 -3.25
CA GLU A 112 3.56 2.39 -4.18
C GLU A 112 2.16 2.43 -3.55
N ALA A 113 2.02 2.06 -2.27
CA ALA A 113 0.72 2.16 -1.59
C ALA A 113 0.23 3.61 -1.47
N ALA A 114 1.13 4.58 -1.24
CA ALA A 114 0.79 5.99 -1.24
C ALA A 114 0.29 6.45 -2.63
N ASP A 115 0.95 6.03 -3.71
CA ASP A 115 0.50 6.31 -5.07
C ASP A 115 -0.89 5.70 -5.35
N ARG A 116 -1.13 4.46 -4.91
CA ARG A 116 -2.44 3.81 -5.03
C ARG A 116 -3.54 4.55 -4.26
N LEU A 117 -3.22 5.15 -3.12
CA LEU A 117 -4.18 5.99 -2.38
C LEU A 117 -4.57 7.24 -3.16
N LEU A 118 -3.60 7.90 -3.80
CA LEU A 118 -3.87 9.05 -4.67
C LEU A 118 -4.74 8.64 -5.86
N TYR A 119 -4.44 7.49 -6.47
CA TYR A 119 -5.25 6.96 -7.56
C TYR A 119 -6.68 6.62 -7.12
N ILE A 120 -6.86 6.02 -5.95
CA ILE A 120 -8.20 5.74 -5.41
C ILE A 120 -8.94 7.05 -5.11
N ASP A 121 -8.27 8.06 -4.56
CA ASP A 121 -8.87 9.38 -4.34
C ASP A 121 -9.33 10.00 -5.65
N TRP A 122 -8.52 9.91 -6.71
CA TRP A 122 -8.90 10.33 -8.06
C TRP A 122 -10.06 9.50 -8.63
N LEU A 123 -10.12 8.18 -8.42
CA LEU A 123 -11.27 7.38 -8.86
C LEU A 123 -12.57 7.78 -8.16
N GLN A 124 -12.49 8.11 -6.87
CA GLN A 124 -13.67 8.47 -6.06
C GLN A 124 -14.11 9.92 -6.27
N ASN A 125 -13.16 10.84 -6.48
CA ASN A 125 -13.41 12.29 -6.49
C ASN A 125 -13.06 12.97 -7.82
N GLY A 126 -12.35 12.31 -8.74
CA GLY A 126 -11.89 12.87 -10.02
C GLY A 126 -13.03 13.13 -11.02
N ALA A 127 -14.15 12.43 -10.90
CA ALA A 127 -15.37 12.77 -11.64
C ALA A 127 -16.04 14.06 -11.11
N THR A 128 -15.74 14.47 -9.87
CA THR A 128 -16.26 15.67 -9.22
C THR A 128 -15.27 16.86 -9.28
N ARG A 129 -13.97 16.58 -9.46
CA ARG A 129 -12.90 17.59 -9.56
C ARG A 129 -12.58 17.94 -11.03
N SER A 130 -13.59 18.39 -11.76
CA SER A 130 -13.36 19.22 -12.96
C SER A 130 -13.07 20.65 -12.48
N GLY A 131 -11.80 20.97 -12.23
CA GLY A 131 -11.35 22.32 -11.88
C GLY A 131 -11.15 22.54 -10.39
N GLY A 132 -9.90 22.70 -9.99
CA GLY A 132 -9.54 23.13 -8.64
C GLY A 132 -8.29 22.41 -8.14
N ALA A 133 -7.16 23.11 -8.18
CA ALA A 133 -5.90 22.67 -7.59
C ALA A 133 -6.12 22.22 -6.13
N VAL A 134 -5.63 21.03 -5.78
CA VAL A 134 -5.75 20.49 -4.42
C VAL A 134 -4.57 20.98 -3.58
N ASP A 135 -4.89 21.59 -2.44
CA ASP A 135 -3.95 22.11 -1.46
C ASP A 135 -3.03 20.99 -0.92
N ALA A 136 -1.72 21.25 -0.89
CA ALA A 136 -0.68 20.33 -0.43
C ALA A 136 -0.94 19.80 1.00
N THR A 137 -1.74 20.52 1.78
CA THR A 137 -2.10 20.15 3.16
C THR A 137 -3.01 18.90 3.22
N GLN A 138 -3.76 18.57 2.16
CA GLN A 138 -4.62 17.37 2.12
C GLN A 138 -3.89 16.08 1.70
N ALA A 139 -2.69 16.19 1.10
CA ALA A 139 -1.98 15.04 0.52
C ALA A 139 -1.09 14.27 1.52
N ALA A 140 -0.98 14.72 2.77
CA ALA A 140 -0.24 14.07 3.86
C ALA A 140 1.18 13.56 3.50
N THR A 141 1.82 14.17 2.51
CA THR A 141 3.23 13.96 2.17
C THR A 141 3.95 15.29 2.35
N ASN A 142 5.14 15.25 2.96
CA ASN A 142 6.04 16.41 2.99
C ASN A 142 6.56 16.61 1.56
N VAL A 143 5.78 17.29 0.73
CA VAL A 143 6.29 17.84 -0.53
C VAL A 143 7.17 19.02 -0.14
N SER A 144 8.44 19.00 -0.53
CA SER A 144 9.31 20.17 -0.39
C SER A 144 8.64 21.35 -1.09
N ALA A 145 8.24 22.35 -0.31
CA ALA A 145 7.55 23.50 -0.83
C ALA A 145 8.49 24.43 -1.61
N THR A 146 7.89 25.08 -2.60
CA THR A 146 8.24 26.40 -3.16
C THR A 146 9.01 26.40 -4.47
N VAL A 147 8.27 26.38 -5.57
CA VAL A 147 8.51 27.31 -6.68
C VAL A 147 7.22 28.08 -6.94
N GLY A 148 7.24 29.39 -6.64
CA GLY A 148 6.24 30.35 -7.12
C GLY A 148 5.24 30.77 -6.05
N GLY A 149 5.45 31.97 -5.50
CA GLY A 149 4.48 32.67 -4.66
C GLY A 149 3.23 33.13 -5.42
N PRO A 150 2.43 34.04 -4.82
CA PRO A 150 1.12 34.40 -5.31
C PRO A 150 1.27 35.19 -6.62
N GLY A 151 0.77 34.65 -7.73
CA GLY A 151 0.90 35.29 -9.01
C GLY A 151 -0.10 34.73 -10.02
N GLU A 152 -1.13 35.54 -10.26
CA GLU A 152 -2.08 35.45 -11.36
C GLU A 152 -1.36 35.37 -12.72
N TYR A 153 -0.92 34.21 -13.16
CA TYR A 153 -0.40 34.05 -14.53
C TYR A 153 -0.83 32.71 -15.12
N GLU A 154 -2.13 32.53 -15.33
CA GLU A 154 -2.57 31.67 -16.43
C GLU A 154 -2.05 32.31 -17.73
N VAL A 155 -1.08 31.65 -18.36
CA VAL A 155 -0.64 32.00 -19.71
C VAL A 155 -1.81 31.68 -20.63
N THR A 156 -2.49 32.73 -21.09
CA THR A 156 -3.61 32.55 -22.01
C THR A 156 -3.12 31.96 -23.33
N ASP A 157 -3.98 31.24 -24.05
CA ASP A 157 -3.64 30.60 -25.33
C ASP A 157 -3.05 31.59 -26.36
N ASP A 158 -3.42 32.87 -26.26
CA ASP A 158 -2.89 33.93 -27.11
C ASP A 158 -1.46 34.33 -26.75
N GLN A 159 -1.10 34.30 -25.46
CA GLN A 159 0.28 34.49 -25.00
C GLN A 159 1.17 33.29 -25.37
N ALA A 160 0.66 32.07 -25.27
CA ALA A 160 1.37 30.88 -25.71
C ALA A 160 1.66 30.93 -27.23
N ARG A 161 0.68 31.36 -28.05
CA ARG A 161 0.86 31.57 -29.50
C ARG A 161 1.83 32.71 -29.82
N ALA A 162 1.93 33.74 -28.98
CA ALA A 162 2.91 34.82 -29.16
C ALA A 162 4.34 34.34 -28.91
N LEU A 163 4.56 33.53 -27.87
CA LEU A 163 5.87 32.95 -27.54
C LEU A 163 6.33 31.94 -28.60
N ASP A 164 5.43 31.11 -29.13
CA ASP A 164 5.80 30.16 -30.20
C ASP A 164 6.25 30.86 -31.49
N ARG A 165 5.63 32.01 -31.81
CA ARG A 165 6.05 32.85 -32.94
C ARG A 165 7.43 33.48 -32.72
N GLN A 166 7.73 33.89 -31.49
CA GLN A 166 9.05 34.42 -31.14
C GLN A 166 10.12 33.32 -31.18
N ALA A 167 9.84 32.12 -30.67
CA ALA A 167 10.76 30.99 -30.73
C ALA A 167 11.09 30.59 -32.18
N ARG A 168 10.11 30.62 -33.09
CA ARG A 168 10.33 30.35 -34.53
C ARG A 168 11.09 31.46 -35.27
N ALA A 169 11.06 32.70 -34.78
CA ALA A 169 11.79 33.82 -35.38
C ALA A 169 13.29 33.80 -35.04
N VAL A 170 13.67 33.15 -33.94
CA VAL A 170 15.07 33.04 -33.48
C VAL A 170 15.86 31.93 -34.20
N VAL A 171 15.18 31.04 -34.94
CA VAL A 171 15.81 29.91 -35.68
C VAL A 171 16.10 30.28 -37.16
N ARG A 172 16.27 31.57 -37.48
CA ARG A 172 16.71 32.04 -38.81
C ARG A 172 18.03 32.80 -38.74
#